data_AF-A0A6G8B003-F1
#
_entry.id   AF-A0A6G8B003-F1
#
_cell.length_a   1.000
_cell.length_b   1.000
_cell.length_c   1.000
_cell.angle_alpha   90.00
_cell.angle_beta   90.00
_cell.angle_gamma   90.00
#
_symmetry.space_group_name_H-M   'P 1'
#
loop_
_entity.id
_entity.type
_entity.pdbx_description
1 polymer ?
#
loop_
_entity_poly.entity_id
_entity_poly.type
_entity_poly.pdbx_seq_one_letter_code
_entity_poly.pdbx_strand_id
1 'polypeptide(L)'
;MRYEGEQSDNPAQLDPPTNSVSAIERFKQAGNEYTLYNSIRVDEVKFENGLWQAINKKLAGGDDYNYTDNGLPLGAVHRTDGGDENNVEPGAMFAFNDGYNHGTIDEYDEATNGCRIDMGEYGSIWFNADELLKL
;
A
#
# COMPACT_ATOMS: atom_id res chain seq x y z
N MET A 1 -23.15 60.37 -23.70
CA MET A 1 -23.60 59.48 -22.59
C MET A 1 -23.72 58.09 -23.18
N ARG A 2 -23.33 56.95 -22.60
CA ARG A 2 -22.64 56.54 -21.37
C ARG A 2 -22.67 54.98 -21.44
N TYR A 3 -21.53 54.30 -21.18
CA TYR A 3 -21.31 52.85 -20.86
C TYR A 3 -21.69 51.79 -21.92
N GLU A 4 -20.83 50.86 -22.38
CA GLU A 4 -20.05 49.75 -21.78
C GLU A 4 -20.88 48.55 -21.27
N GLY A 5 -20.62 47.38 -21.88
CA GLY A 5 -20.45 46.07 -21.21
C GLY A 5 -21.69 45.24 -20.85
N GLU A 6 -21.64 43.94 -21.17
CA GLU A 6 -22.12 42.78 -20.39
C GLU A 6 -22.19 41.58 -21.37
N GLN A 7 -21.06 40.94 -21.68
CA GLN A 7 -20.45 39.82 -20.93
C GLN A 7 -21.49 38.74 -20.62
N SER A 8 -21.57 37.74 -21.51
CA SER A 8 -22.34 36.51 -21.29
C SER A 8 -21.68 35.71 -20.16
N ASP A 9 -22.36 35.63 -19.02
CA ASP A 9 -22.08 34.69 -17.93
C ASP A 9 -22.12 33.26 -18.47
N ASN A 10 -20.93 32.69 -18.70
CA ASN A 10 -20.76 31.26 -18.75
C ASN A 10 -20.28 30.85 -17.36
N PRO A 11 -21.03 30.04 -16.58
CA PRO A 11 -20.50 29.55 -15.32
C PRO A 11 -19.28 28.71 -15.64
N ALA A 12 -18.11 29.17 -15.19
CA ALA A 12 -16.90 28.37 -15.24
C ALA A 12 -17.21 27.03 -14.60
N GLN A 13 -17.14 25.95 -15.39
CA GLN A 13 -17.10 24.60 -14.88
C GLN A 13 -15.93 24.56 -13.92
N LEU A 14 -16.21 24.47 -12.62
CA LEU A 14 -15.19 24.30 -11.60
C LEU A 14 -14.45 23.02 -11.95
N ASP A 15 -13.17 23.14 -12.30
CA ASP A 15 -12.27 21.99 -12.32
C ASP A 15 -12.38 21.29 -10.95
N PRO A 16 -12.44 19.95 -10.89
CA PRO A 16 -12.37 19.24 -9.61
C PRO A 16 -11.11 19.72 -8.86
N PRO A 17 -11.16 19.91 -7.54
CA PRO A 17 -10.04 20.48 -6.79
C PRO A 17 -8.75 19.71 -7.08
N THR A 18 -7.76 20.43 -7.62
CA THR A 18 -6.48 19.92 -8.13
C THR A 18 -5.49 19.52 -7.02
N ASN A 19 -5.98 19.00 -5.89
CA ASN A 19 -5.15 18.55 -4.77
C ASN A 19 -5.57 17.12 -4.38
N SER A 20 -5.25 16.13 -5.22
CA SER A 20 -5.23 14.75 -4.75
C SER A 20 -4.07 14.60 -3.76
N VAL A 21 -4.37 14.73 -2.47
CA VAL A 21 -3.41 14.47 -1.38
C VAL A 21 -2.80 13.08 -1.58
N SER A 22 -1.47 13.01 -1.63
CA SER A 22 -0.71 11.75 -1.83
C SER A 22 -0.99 10.76 -0.71
N ALA A 23 -0.75 9.45 -0.93
CA ALA A 23 -0.96 8.46 0.12
C ALA A 23 -0.08 8.72 1.35
N ILE A 24 1.19 9.08 1.15
CA ILE A 24 2.11 9.46 2.24
C ILE A 24 1.54 10.63 3.05
N GLU A 25 1.03 11.68 2.41
CA GLU A 25 0.41 12.79 3.14
C GLU A 25 -0.84 12.37 3.90
N ARG A 26 -1.65 11.45 3.35
CA ARG A 26 -2.82 10.91 4.06
C ARG A 26 -2.42 10.13 5.30
N PHE A 27 -1.38 9.30 5.21
CA PHE A 27 -0.85 8.61 6.39
C PHE A 27 -0.31 9.61 7.43
N LYS A 28 0.48 10.60 7.03
CA LYS A 28 0.96 11.66 7.92
C LYS A 28 -0.19 12.41 8.61
N GLN A 29 -1.27 12.71 7.88
CA GLN A 29 -2.48 13.35 8.43
C GLN A 29 -3.24 12.45 9.41
N ALA A 30 -3.21 11.13 9.21
CA ALA A 30 -3.76 10.12 10.10
C ALA A 30 -2.82 9.76 11.27
N GLY A 31 -1.77 10.56 11.54
CA GLY A 31 -0.84 10.28 12.64
C GLY A 31 0.15 9.15 12.32
N ASN A 32 0.41 8.88 11.04
CA ASN A 32 1.17 7.74 10.50
C ASN A 32 0.51 6.39 10.74
N GLU A 33 -0.74 6.34 11.19
CA GLU A 33 -1.43 5.08 11.47
C GLU A 33 -1.92 4.41 10.19
N TYR A 34 -1.91 3.08 10.18
CA TYR A 34 -2.50 2.26 9.14
C TYR A 34 -3.41 1.18 9.74
N THR A 35 -4.38 0.73 8.95
CA THR A 35 -5.12 -0.51 9.21
C THR A 35 -5.47 -1.16 7.88
N LEU A 36 -5.15 -2.45 7.73
CA LEU A 36 -5.22 -3.24 6.51
C LEU A 36 -6.34 -4.26 6.67
N TYR A 37 -7.46 -4.06 5.96
CA TYR A 37 -8.65 -4.90 6.07
C TYR A 37 -8.83 -5.85 4.88
N ASN A 38 -8.25 -5.50 3.74
CA ASN A 38 -8.48 -6.19 2.48
C ASN A 38 -7.44 -7.29 2.23
N SER A 39 -7.86 -8.28 1.43
CA SER A 39 -6.95 -9.32 0.99
C SER A 39 -6.08 -8.89 -0.19
N ILE A 40 -4.85 -9.36 -0.19
CA ILE A 40 -3.85 -9.19 -1.24
C ILE A 40 -3.65 -10.50 -2.00
N ARG A 41 -3.39 -10.40 -3.30
CA ARG A 41 -3.03 -11.55 -4.13
C ARG A 41 -1.53 -11.81 -4.04
N VAL A 42 -1.14 -13.07 -3.94
CA VAL A 42 0.25 -13.51 -4.08
C VAL A 42 0.61 -13.55 -5.56
N ASP A 43 1.64 -12.81 -5.96
CA ASP A 43 2.18 -12.90 -7.32
C ASP A 43 3.34 -13.89 -7.38
N GLU A 44 4.19 -13.92 -6.35
CA GLU A 44 5.31 -14.85 -6.22
C GLU A 44 5.47 -15.30 -4.76
N VAL A 45 6.03 -16.49 -4.57
CA VAL A 45 6.31 -17.06 -3.24
C VAL A 45 7.63 -17.82 -3.29
N LYS A 46 8.49 -17.60 -2.29
CA LYS A 46 9.82 -18.21 -2.23
C LYS A 46 10.32 -18.32 -0.79
N PHE A 47 11.16 -19.32 -0.54
CA PHE A 47 11.98 -19.37 0.66
C PHE A 47 13.29 -18.60 0.42
N GLU A 48 13.43 -17.44 1.07
CA GLU A 48 14.59 -16.56 0.97
C GLU A 48 14.90 -16.00 2.36
N ASN A 49 16.18 -15.76 2.69
CA ASN A 49 16.60 -15.23 4.00
C ASN A 49 16.13 -16.06 5.22
N GLY A 50 15.89 -17.36 5.04
CA GLY A 50 15.46 -18.26 6.12
C GLY A 50 13.96 -18.23 6.42
N LEU A 51 13.17 -17.49 5.63
CA LEU A 51 11.73 -17.34 5.80
C LEU A 51 11.01 -17.68 4.50
N TRP A 52 9.82 -18.26 4.61
CA TRP A 52 8.89 -18.28 3.49
C TRP A 52 8.26 -16.90 3.34
N GLN A 53 8.35 -16.34 2.14
CA GLN A 53 7.94 -14.98 1.83
C GLN A 53 7.13 -14.94 0.55
N ALA A 54 6.14 -14.05 0.51
CA ALA A 54 5.33 -13.76 -0.65
C ALA A 54 5.60 -12.35 -1.18
N ILE A 55 5.43 -12.17 -2.47
CA ILE A 55 5.48 -10.85 -3.12
C ILE A 55 4.11 -10.57 -3.73
N ASN A 56 3.61 -9.36 -3.45
CA ASN A 56 2.63 -8.70 -4.28
C ASN A 56 3.35 -7.56 -4.99
N LYS A 57 3.45 -7.61 -6.31
CA LYS A 57 4.32 -6.69 -7.06
C LYS A 57 3.85 -5.25 -6.98
N LYS A 58 2.53 -5.03 -6.95
CA LYS A 58 1.96 -3.69 -6.77
C LYS A 58 2.34 -3.13 -5.41
N LEU A 59 2.14 -3.91 -4.36
CA LEU A 59 2.51 -3.53 -3.00
C LEU A 59 4.02 -3.32 -2.86
N ALA A 60 4.84 -4.03 -3.62
CA ALA A 60 6.30 -3.84 -3.69
C ALA A 60 6.75 -2.64 -4.55
N GLY A 61 5.83 -1.93 -5.21
CA GLY A 61 6.14 -0.77 -6.05
C GLY A 61 6.49 -1.09 -7.51
N GLY A 62 6.36 -2.34 -7.95
CA GLY A 62 6.57 -2.75 -9.34
C GLY A 62 7.35 -4.07 -9.47
N ASP A 63 8.01 -4.24 -10.62
CA ASP A 63 8.82 -5.43 -10.92
C ASP A 63 10.27 -5.37 -10.39
N ASP A 64 10.74 -4.20 -9.95
CA ASP A 64 12.10 -4.00 -9.39
C ASP A 64 12.12 -4.20 -7.87
N TYR A 65 11.46 -5.25 -7.39
CA TYR A 65 11.38 -5.58 -5.97
C TYR A 65 12.52 -6.51 -5.56
N ASN A 66 12.77 -6.62 -4.25
CA ASN A 66 13.58 -7.70 -3.72
C ASN A 66 12.93 -8.33 -2.47
N TYR A 67 13.22 -9.60 -2.22
CA TYR A 67 12.62 -10.34 -1.11
C TYR A 67 13.08 -9.85 0.27
N THR A 68 14.25 -9.22 0.38
CA THR A 68 14.74 -8.69 1.67
C THR A 68 13.93 -7.47 2.10
N ASP A 69 13.61 -6.59 1.16
CA ASP A 69 12.96 -5.31 1.46
C ASP A 69 11.44 -5.34 1.25
N ASN A 70 10.92 -6.20 0.36
CA ASN A 70 9.49 -6.22 0.00
C ASN A 70 8.80 -7.56 0.30
N GLY A 71 9.55 -8.57 0.75
CA GLY A 71 9.03 -9.90 1.03
C GLY A 71 8.08 -9.91 2.21
N LEU A 72 6.83 -10.28 1.98
CA LEU A 72 5.85 -10.48 3.03
C LEU A 72 6.07 -11.85 3.70
N PRO A 73 6.46 -11.91 4.98
CA PRO A 73 6.66 -13.18 5.67
C PRO A 73 5.33 -13.90 5.78
N LEU A 74 5.29 -15.19 5.39
CA LEU A 74 4.05 -15.98 5.49
C LEU A 74 3.55 -16.13 6.93
N GLY A 75 4.40 -15.92 7.94
CA GLY A 75 3.99 -15.90 9.35
C GLY A 75 3.20 -14.66 9.77
N ALA A 76 3.27 -13.55 9.02
CA ALA A 76 2.52 -12.33 9.33
C ALA A 76 1.14 -12.26 8.62
N VAL A 77 0.83 -13.24 7.78
CA VAL A 77 -0.39 -13.31 6.99
C VAL A 77 -1.10 -14.66 7.19
N HIS A 78 -2.34 -14.75 6.74
CA HIS A 78 -3.09 -16.01 6.61
C HIS A 78 -3.87 -16.02 5.30
N ARG A 79 -4.22 -17.21 4.79
CA ARG A 79 -5.05 -17.36 3.60
C ARG A 79 -6.49 -16.98 3.85
N THR A 80 -7.05 -16.26 2.89
CA THR A 80 -8.47 -15.87 2.89
C THR A 80 -9.28 -16.55 1.79
N ASP A 81 -8.63 -17.37 0.95
CA ASP A 81 -9.24 -18.13 -0.14
C ASP A 81 -9.61 -19.58 0.25
N GLY A 82 -9.34 -19.99 1.49
CA GLY A 82 -9.64 -21.34 2.00
C GLY A 82 -8.72 -22.45 1.50
N GLY A 83 -7.57 -22.12 0.89
CA GLY A 83 -6.56 -23.12 0.54
C GLY A 83 -5.65 -23.53 1.71
N ASP A 84 -4.71 -24.43 1.44
CA ASP A 84 -3.77 -24.94 2.45
C ASP A 84 -2.72 -23.87 2.82
N GLU A 85 -2.64 -23.53 4.10
CA GLU A 85 -1.64 -22.59 4.67
C GLU A 85 -0.20 -23.11 4.52
N ASN A 86 -0.01 -24.42 4.42
CA ASN A 86 1.32 -25.04 4.31
C ASN A 86 1.79 -25.17 2.85
N ASN A 87 0.91 -24.93 1.88
CA ASN A 87 1.22 -25.00 0.46
C ASN A 87 0.67 -23.77 -0.27
N VAL A 88 1.35 -22.65 -0.03
CA VAL A 88 1.05 -21.37 -0.69
C VAL A 88 1.67 -21.36 -2.07
N GLU A 89 0.87 -20.94 -3.05
CA GLU A 89 1.26 -20.85 -4.46
C GLU A 89 0.89 -19.46 -5.02
N PRO A 90 1.53 -19.01 -6.11
CA PRO A 90 1.11 -17.82 -6.83
C PRO A 90 -0.38 -17.84 -7.17
N GLY A 91 -1.08 -16.75 -6.87
CA GLY A 91 -2.53 -16.61 -7.02
C GLY A 91 -3.35 -16.83 -5.76
N ALA A 92 -2.74 -17.31 -4.67
CA ALA A 92 -3.39 -17.34 -3.37
C ALA A 92 -3.78 -15.92 -2.90
N MET A 93 -4.79 -15.84 -2.03
CA MET A 93 -5.20 -14.59 -1.38
C MET A 93 -4.83 -14.61 0.09
N PHE A 94 -4.24 -13.51 0.57
CA PHE A 94 -3.84 -13.34 1.96
C PHE A 94 -4.46 -12.11 2.59
N ALA A 95 -4.62 -12.13 3.90
CA ALA A 95 -4.77 -10.92 4.72
C ALA A 95 -3.71 -10.91 5.83
N PHE A 96 -3.39 -9.73 6.34
CA PHE A 96 -2.51 -9.59 7.48
C PHE A 96 -3.19 -10.15 8.75
N ASN A 97 -2.42 -10.84 9.58
CA ASN A 97 -2.88 -11.34 10.88
C ASN A 97 -3.19 -10.17 11.83
N ASP A 98 -4.01 -10.42 12.86
CA ASP A 98 -4.50 -9.39 13.81
C ASP A 98 -3.39 -8.60 14.54
N GLY A 99 -2.14 -9.05 14.53
CA GLY A 99 -0.99 -8.31 15.10
C GLY A 99 -0.16 -7.51 14.09
N TYR A 100 -0.43 -7.66 12.79
CA TYR A 100 0.31 -7.05 11.69
C TYR A 100 -0.58 -6.25 10.74
N ASN A 101 -1.90 -6.28 10.95
CA ASN A 101 -2.87 -5.57 10.12
C ASN A 101 -3.09 -4.13 10.57
N HIS A 102 -2.44 -3.66 11.63
CA HIS A 102 -2.53 -2.27 12.09
C HIS A 102 -1.24 -1.85 12.78
N GLY A 103 -0.98 -0.54 12.80
CA GLY A 103 0.20 0.02 13.43
C GLY A 103 0.51 1.41 12.92
N THR A 104 1.78 1.78 12.99
CA THR A 104 2.30 3.05 12.46
C THR A 104 3.35 2.81 11.38
N ILE A 105 3.44 3.71 10.41
CA ILE A 105 4.52 3.74 9.44
C ILE A 105 5.78 4.31 10.11
N ASP A 106 6.90 3.60 9.99
CA ASP A 106 8.18 3.94 10.62
C ASP A 106 9.02 4.89 9.76
N GLU A 107 8.98 4.73 8.44
CA GLU A 107 9.77 5.55 7.51
C GLU A 107 9.00 5.79 6.20
N TYR A 108 9.29 6.91 5.55
CA TYR A 108 8.79 7.25 4.22
C TYR A 108 9.94 7.51 3.26
N ASP A 109 9.79 7.05 2.02
CA ASP A 109 10.62 7.46 0.88
C ASP A 109 9.74 8.16 -0.16
N GLU A 110 9.77 9.49 -0.15
CA GLU A 110 8.95 10.31 -1.05
C GLU A 110 9.38 10.17 -2.52
N ALA A 111 10.62 9.76 -2.80
CA ALA A 111 11.12 9.61 -4.17
C ALA A 111 10.50 8.41 -4.89
N THR A 112 10.23 7.33 -4.14
CA THR A 112 9.66 6.08 -4.67
C THR A 112 8.20 5.87 -4.27
N ASN A 113 7.61 6.81 -3.53
CA ASN A 113 6.31 6.65 -2.88
C ASN A 113 6.28 5.43 -1.94
N GLY A 114 7.40 5.19 -1.25
CA GLY A 114 7.60 4.08 -0.33
C GLY A 114 7.20 4.43 1.11
N CYS A 115 6.71 3.44 1.82
CA CYS A 115 6.54 3.47 3.27
C CYS A 115 7.08 2.18 3.88
N ARG A 116 7.82 2.31 4.98
CA ARG A 116 8.45 1.21 5.69
C ARG A 116 7.68 0.92 6.98
N ILE A 117 7.39 -0.34 7.22
CA ILE A 117 6.79 -0.81 8.47
C ILE A 117 7.73 -1.85 9.09
N ASP A 118 8.05 -1.68 10.37
CA ASP A 118 8.74 -2.66 11.18
C ASP A 118 7.76 -3.75 11.64
N MET A 119 7.96 -4.96 11.13
CA MET A 119 7.17 -6.15 11.42
C MET A 119 7.78 -6.95 12.58
N GLY A 120 8.65 -6.33 13.38
CA GLY A 120 9.24 -6.93 14.58
C GLY A 120 10.20 -8.06 14.26
N GLU A 121 9.86 -9.29 14.64
CA GLU A 121 10.74 -10.45 14.43
C GLU A 121 11.02 -10.78 12.96
N TYR A 122 10.15 -10.30 12.06
CA TYR A 122 10.32 -10.45 10.62
C TYR A 122 11.11 -9.32 9.94
N GLY A 123 11.55 -8.32 10.71
CA GLY A 123 12.27 -7.16 10.20
C GLY A 123 11.35 -6.11 9.59
N SER A 124 11.92 -5.18 8.82
CA SER A 124 11.17 -4.10 8.19
C SER A 124 10.86 -4.38 6.72
N ILE A 125 9.67 -3.99 6.28
CA ILE A 125 9.21 -4.18 4.90
C ILE A 125 8.82 -2.83 4.29
N TRP A 126 9.24 -2.61 3.06
CA TRP A 126 8.88 -1.48 2.22
C TRP A 126 7.67 -1.80 1.34
N PHE A 127 6.70 -0.90 1.39
CA PHE A 127 5.48 -0.95 0.62
C PHE A 127 5.31 0.32 -0.22
N ASN A 128 4.68 0.19 -1.38
CA ASN A 128 4.14 1.32 -2.11
C ASN A 128 2.97 1.92 -1.31
N ALA A 129 3.05 3.20 -0.97
CA ALA A 129 2.09 3.86 -0.10
C ALA A 129 0.68 3.93 -0.72
N ASP A 130 0.57 4.12 -2.04
CA ASP A 130 -0.75 4.16 -2.71
C ASP A 130 -1.43 2.80 -2.66
N GLU A 131 -0.68 1.71 -2.83
CA GLU A 131 -1.21 0.35 -2.78
C GLU A 131 -1.51 -0.07 -1.34
N LEU A 132 -0.66 0.29 -0.37
CA LEU A 132 -0.91 0.03 1.05
C LEU A 132 -2.19 0.72 1.54
N LEU A 133 -2.43 1.96 1.11
CA LEU A 133 -3.63 2.72 1.49
C LEU A 133 -4.95 2.10 0.98
N LYS A 134 -4.88 1.21 -0.02
CA LYS A 134 -6.05 0.52 -0.57
C LYS A 134 -6.39 -0.76 0.22
N LEU A 135 -5.51 -1.20 1.10
CA LEU A 135 -5.73 -2.37 1.94
C LEU A 135 -6.63 -2.00 3.13
#